data_AF-A0A936E7R5-F1
#
_entry.id   AF-A0A936E7R5-F1
#
_cell.length_a   1.000
_cell.length_b   1.000
_cell.length_c   1.000
_cell.angle_alpha   90.00
_cell.angle_beta   90.00
_cell.angle_gamma   90.00
#
_symmetry.space_group_name_H-M   'P 1'
#
loop_
_entity.id
_entity.type
_entity.pdbx_description
1 polymer ?
#
loop_
_entity_poly.entity_id
_entity_poly.type
_entity_poly.pdbx_seq_one_letter_code
_entity_poly.pdbx_strand_id
1 'polypeptide(L)'
;MDIFASVITDLVDSTADFQHIPAEKMPTIHPIHWLTSHFAVGGYSPLQRLGGMLTAHMTQIAPRNGFTWHPHRGLEIYTYVIEGELYHEDTTGGRGFIGAGEVQRMFSGNYIAHQELNLSNEFTRVIQIWFAADPAHQQVQPHYEQIALKAMPLRQVGSAAVREIIGPNGATTSHVRQARLTSIELPAHGRTTLELPQPGEDLFLYLVKGQGSIEHNGRQSPSTYTMWPWPPPIPPPPSYTRPHPPSSPSPSTCRPS
;
A
#
# COMPACT_ATOMS: atom_id res chain seq x y z
N MET A 1 19.62 -22.96 2.88
CA MET A 1 18.75 -23.94 2.22
C MET A 1 17.70 -23.12 1.49
N ASP A 2 17.78 -23.09 0.17
CA ASP A 2 16.98 -22.25 -0.73
C ASP A 2 15.53 -22.74 -0.76
N ILE A 3 14.55 -21.87 -0.47
CA ILE A 3 13.14 -22.28 -0.31
C ILE A 3 12.13 -21.34 -0.98
N PHE A 4 12.41 -20.70 -2.12
CA PHE A 4 11.41 -19.81 -2.73
C PHE A 4 11.48 -19.80 -4.26
N ALA A 5 10.73 -20.69 -4.93
CA ALA A 5 10.46 -20.59 -6.36
C ALA A 5 9.02 -21.07 -6.65
N SER A 6 8.08 -20.14 -6.78
CA SER A 6 6.70 -20.38 -7.24
C SER A 6 6.54 -19.84 -8.66
N VAL A 7 6.01 -20.58 -9.62
CA VAL A 7 5.98 -20.14 -11.02
C VAL A 7 4.55 -19.72 -11.42
N ILE A 8 4.35 -18.46 -11.82
CA ILE A 8 3.09 -17.99 -12.44
C ILE A 8 3.22 -18.24 -13.96
N THR A 9 2.24 -18.86 -14.59
CA THR A 9 2.36 -19.24 -16.02
C THR A 9 1.03 -19.18 -16.72
N ASP A 10 1.07 -18.90 -18.01
CA ASP A 10 -0.05 -18.91 -18.96
C ASP A 10 -1.04 -17.77 -18.77
N LEU A 11 -0.54 -16.60 -19.12
CA LEU A 11 -1.36 -15.46 -19.51
C LEU A 11 -1.74 -15.69 -20.98
N VAL A 12 -3.02 -15.97 -21.26
CA VAL A 12 -3.50 -16.32 -22.61
C VAL A 12 -4.07 -15.08 -23.28
N ASP A 13 -3.41 -14.61 -24.35
CA ASP A 13 -3.91 -13.69 -25.41
C ASP A 13 -3.63 -12.16 -25.29
N SER A 14 -2.36 -11.73 -25.22
CA SER A 14 -2.00 -10.32 -25.49
C SER A 14 -0.72 -10.21 -26.33
N THR A 15 -0.62 -9.13 -27.11
CA THR A 15 0.49 -8.86 -28.05
C THR A 15 1.62 -8.02 -27.43
N ALA A 16 1.52 -7.61 -26.17
CA ALA A 16 2.54 -6.83 -25.46
C ALA A 16 3.37 -7.73 -24.53
N ASP A 17 4.71 -7.69 -24.66
CA ASP A 17 5.63 -8.40 -23.77
C ASP A 17 5.51 -7.89 -22.32
N PHE A 18 5.59 -8.79 -21.34
CA PHE A 18 5.63 -8.42 -19.92
C PHE A 18 6.88 -7.61 -19.60
N GLN A 19 6.70 -6.36 -19.17
CA GLN A 19 7.77 -5.57 -18.61
C GLN A 19 7.96 -5.94 -17.13
N HIS A 20 9.08 -6.61 -16.81
CA HIS A 20 9.50 -6.78 -15.42
C HIS A 20 10.32 -5.57 -14.96
N ILE A 21 9.88 -4.93 -13.88
CA ILE A 21 10.62 -3.86 -13.20
C ILE A 21 11.04 -4.38 -11.83
N PRO A 22 12.34 -4.67 -11.63
CA PRO A 22 12.87 -5.08 -10.34
C PRO A 22 12.63 -4.02 -9.25
N ALA A 23 12.40 -4.46 -8.02
CA ALA A 23 12.11 -3.58 -6.88
C ALA A 23 13.21 -2.54 -6.64
N GLU A 24 14.48 -2.91 -6.86
CA GLU A 24 15.65 -2.04 -6.69
C GLU A 24 15.71 -0.89 -7.71
N LYS A 25 14.96 -0.99 -8.81
CA LYS A 25 14.82 0.09 -9.79
C LYS A 25 13.67 1.03 -9.45
N MET A 26 12.79 0.64 -8.53
CA MET A 26 11.71 1.50 -8.08
C MET A 26 12.22 2.48 -7.01
N PRO A 27 11.75 3.73 -7.04
CA PRO A 27 12.20 4.74 -6.09
C PRO A 27 11.76 4.37 -4.67
N THR A 28 12.74 4.43 -3.78
CA THR A 28 12.50 4.37 -2.33
C THR A 28 12.66 5.76 -1.77
N ILE A 29 11.65 6.24 -1.06
CA ILE A 29 11.70 7.53 -0.41
C ILE A 29 11.72 7.38 1.11
N HIS A 30 12.50 8.26 1.74
CA HIS A 30 12.59 8.42 3.19
C HIS A 30 12.28 9.88 3.51
N PRO A 31 11.03 10.34 3.30
CA PRO A 31 10.71 11.76 3.41
C PRO A 31 10.92 12.27 4.84
N ILE A 32 10.84 11.36 5.82
CA ILE A 32 11.04 11.57 7.26
C ILE A 32 11.62 10.30 7.88
N HIS A 33 12.31 10.45 9.01
CA HIS A 33 13.09 9.37 9.64
C HIS A 33 12.27 8.14 10.08
N TRP A 34 10.95 8.28 10.27
CA TRP A 34 10.08 7.19 10.69
C TRP A 34 9.41 6.44 9.53
N LEU A 35 9.62 6.89 8.29
CA LEU A 35 8.89 6.41 7.12
C LEU A 35 9.83 5.98 6.00
N THR A 36 9.65 4.75 5.52
CA THR A 36 10.22 4.28 4.26
C THR A 36 9.08 3.86 3.35
N SER A 37 9.05 4.38 2.12
CA SER A 37 8.00 4.06 1.16
C SER A 37 8.56 3.78 -0.23
N HIS A 38 8.09 2.70 -0.85
CA HIS A 38 8.47 2.25 -2.19
C HIS A 38 7.30 2.46 -3.14
N PHE A 39 7.47 3.36 -4.10
CA PHE A 39 6.41 3.69 -5.06
C PHE A 39 6.55 2.83 -6.31
N ALA A 40 5.61 1.90 -6.51
CA ALA A 40 5.52 1.14 -7.74
C ALA A 40 4.75 1.93 -8.81
N VAL A 41 3.70 2.66 -8.41
CA VAL A 41 2.93 3.56 -9.28
C VAL A 41 2.74 4.93 -8.62
N GLY A 42 2.79 5.98 -9.43
CA GLY A 42 2.60 7.37 -8.99
C GLY A 42 3.76 7.90 -8.15
N GLY A 43 3.59 9.11 -7.63
CA GLY A 43 4.62 9.81 -6.86
C GLY A 43 5.92 9.93 -7.67
N TYR A 44 6.99 9.32 -7.15
CA TYR A 44 8.30 9.33 -7.79
C TYR A 44 8.53 8.19 -8.79
N SER A 45 7.58 7.25 -8.94
CA SER A 45 7.72 6.09 -9.83
C SER A 45 7.85 6.50 -11.29
N PRO A 46 8.68 5.83 -12.12
CA PRO A 46 8.61 6.03 -13.58
C PRO A 46 7.24 5.63 -14.14
N LEU A 47 6.49 4.77 -13.45
CA LEU A 47 5.13 4.39 -13.81
C LEU A 47 4.14 5.34 -13.13
N GLN A 48 3.83 6.46 -13.78
CA GLN A 48 3.08 7.55 -13.15
C GLN A 48 1.59 7.27 -12.95
N ARG A 49 0.96 6.45 -13.80
CA ARG A 49 -0.46 6.09 -13.71
C ARG A 49 -0.76 4.82 -14.49
N LEU A 50 -1.73 4.01 -14.02
CA LEU A 50 -2.27 2.85 -14.72
C LEU A 50 -3.80 2.90 -14.68
N GLY A 51 -4.45 3.14 -15.81
CA GLY A 51 -5.88 3.40 -15.88
C GLY A 51 -6.37 4.39 -14.81
N GLY A 52 -7.29 3.93 -13.95
CA GLY A 52 -7.82 4.70 -12.81
C GLY A 52 -6.90 4.78 -11.58
N MET A 53 -5.85 3.96 -11.50
CA MET A 53 -4.94 3.86 -10.35
C MET A 53 -3.91 4.99 -10.38
N LEU A 54 -3.93 5.83 -9.34
CA LEU A 54 -3.07 7.00 -9.20
C LEU A 54 -1.77 6.67 -8.47
N THR A 55 -1.81 5.78 -7.48
CA THR A 55 -0.61 5.30 -6.81
C THR A 55 -0.81 3.88 -6.27
N ALA A 56 0.29 3.14 -6.24
CA ALA A 56 0.43 1.88 -5.52
C ALA A 56 1.82 1.89 -4.89
N HIS A 57 1.87 1.83 -3.56
CA HIS A 57 3.13 1.93 -2.84
C HIS A 57 3.12 1.09 -1.56
N MET A 58 4.27 0.49 -1.24
CA MET A 58 4.46 -0.23 0.02
C MET A 58 5.22 0.64 1.00
N THR A 59 4.65 0.80 2.18
CA THR A 59 5.16 1.68 3.23
C THR A 59 5.47 0.88 4.48
N GLN A 60 6.64 1.11 5.06
CA GLN A 60 6.96 0.69 6.42
C GLN A 60 6.93 1.91 7.35
N ILE A 61 6.19 1.78 8.45
CA ILE A 61 5.95 2.82 9.44
C ILE A 61 6.63 2.40 10.75
N ALA A 62 7.50 3.25 11.28
CA ALA A 62 8.18 3.01 12.55
C ALA A 62 7.20 2.93 13.74
N PRO A 63 7.61 2.27 14.85
CA PRO A 63 6.82 2.24 16.08
C PRO A 63 6.37 3.63 16.51
N ARG A 64 5.14 3.75 17.02
CA ARG A 64 4.59 4.99 17.59
C ARG A 64 4.64 6.20 16.64
N ASN A 65 4.54 5.95 15.33
CA ASN A 65 4.50 6.97 14.29
C ASN A 65 3.33 6.74 13.34
N GLY A 66 3.07 7.69 12.45
CA GLY A 66 2.04 7.56 11.43
C GLY A 66 1.64 8.88 10.82
N PHE A 67 0.68 8.80 9.92
CA PHE A 67 0.11 9.95 9.25
C PHE A 67 -1.01 10.51 10.12
N THR A 68 -0.77 11.68 10.72
CA THR A 68 -1.82 12.42 11.45
C THR A 68 -2.91 12.90 10.51
N TRP A 69 -3.97 13.48 11.07
CA TRP A 69 -5.11 14.04 10.34
C TRP A 69 -4.73 14.79 9.05
N HIS A 70 -5.21 14.29 7.92
CA HIS A 70 -5.04 14.90 6.60
C HIS A 70 -6.28 14.64 5.71
N PRO A 71 -6.59 15.55 4.77
CA PRO A 71 -7.79 15.44 3.94
C PRO A 71 -7.57 14.69 2.63
N HIS A 72 -8.65 14.05 2.14
CA HIS A 72 -8.78 13.47 0.80
C HIS A 72 -10.12 13.85 0.16
N ARG A 73 -10.18 13.82 -1.17
CA ARG A 73 -11.38 14.05 -1.98
C ARG A 73 -11.29 13.33 -3.31
N GLY A 74 -12.39 12.74 -3.77
CA GLY A 74 -12.48 12.12 -5.10
C GLY A 74 -11.60 10.87 -5.28
N LEU A 75 -11.22 10.24 -4.18
CA LEU A 75 -10.40 9.03 -4.13
C LEU A 75 -11.16 7.86 -3.49
N GLU A 76 -10.85 6.66 -3.98
CA GLU A 76 -11.08 5.42 -3.26
C GLU A 76 -9.72 4.80 -2.91
N ILE A 77 -9.46 4.62 -1.61
CA ILE A 77 -8.17 4.22 -1.07
C ILE A 77 -8.30 2.84 -0.45
N TYR A 78 -7.44 1.92 -0.87
CA TYR A 78 -7.31 0.59 -0.31
C TYR A 78 -6.01 0.50 0.48
N THR A 79 -6.11 0.13 1.76
CA THR A 79 -4.96 -0.13 2.62
C THR A 79 -4.93 -1.62 2.96
N TYR A 80 -3.90 -2.33 2.52
CA TYR A 80 -3.66 -3.74 2.86
C TYR A 80 -2.51 -3.84 3.86
N VAL A 81 -2.77 -4.37 5.05
CA VAL A 81 -1.73 -4.55 6.07
C VAL A 81 -1.05 -5.90 5.86
N ILE A 82 0.26 -5.87 5.59
CA ILE A 82 1.06 -7.06 5.33
C ILE A 82 1.64 -7.62 6.64
N GLU A 83 2.17 -6.73 7.48
CA GLU A 83 2.80 -7.05 8.76
C GLU A 83 2.45 -5.98 9.80
N GLY A 84 2.24 -6.40 11.04
CA GLY A 84 1.85 -5.50 12.13
C GLY A 84 0.37 -5.16 12.10
N GLU A 85 0.05 -3.94 12.53
CA GLU A 85 -1.31 -3.45 12.68
C GLU A 85 -1.33 -1.92 12.51
N LEU A 86 -2.35 -1.40 11.83
CA LEU A 86 -2.51 0.03 11.59
C LEU A 86 -3.82 0.52 12.23
N TYR A 87 -3.75 1.56 13.06
CA TYR A 87 -4.94 2.24 13.55
C TYR A 87 -5.41 3.27 12.53
N HIS A 88 -6.69 3.20 12.15
CA HIS A 88 -7.38 4.18 11.31
C HIS A 88 -8.42 4.93 12.12
N GLU A 89 -8.59 6.22 11.83
CA GLU A 89 -9.71 7.03 12.29
C GLU A 89 -10.03 8.14 11.29
N ASP A 90 -11.31 8.37 11.02
CA ASP A 90 -11.78 9.36 10.06
C ASP A 90 -12.95 10.22 10.55
N THR A 91 -13.23 11.30 9.82
CA THR A 91 -14.29 12.27 10.15
C THR A 91 -15.72 11.75 9.96
N THR A 92 -15.91 10.57 9.37
CA THR A 92 -17.23 9.93 9.26
C THR A 92 -17.56 9.07 10.48
N GLY A 93 -16.61 8.95 11.42
CA GLY A 93 -16.70 8.08 12.59
C GLY A 93 -16.15 6.67 12.36
N GLY A 94 -15.64 6.38 11.15
CA GLY A 94 -14.92 5.15 10.85
C GLY A 94 -13.62 5.13 11.64
N ARG A 95 -13.41 4.06 12.40
CA ARG A 95 -12.19 3.86 13.19
C ARG A 95 -11.99 2.40 13.53
N GLY A 96 -10.75 2.00 13.72
CA GLY A 96 -10.42 0.64 14.10
C GLY A 96 -8.96 0.32 13.85
N PHE A 97 -8.57 -0.85 14.35
CA PHE A 97 -7.30 -1.44 13.98
C PHE A 97 -7.48 -2.35 12.77
N ILE A 98 -6.54 -2.26 11.84
CA ILE A 98 -6.47 -3.07 10.64
C ILE A 98 -5.28 -4.00 10.82
N GLY A 99 -5.55 -5.29 11.01
CA GLY A 99 -4.55 -6.30 11.27
C GLY A 99 -3.90 -6.83 9.99
N ALA A 100 -2.77 -7.51 10.14
CA ALA A 100 -2.13 -8.22 9.03
C ALA A 100 -3.11 -9.19 8.33
N GLY A 101 -3.17 -9.12 7.01
CA GLY A 101 -4.11 -9.90 6.20
C GLY A 101 -5.49 -9.24 6.02
N GLU A 102 -5.68 -8.01 6.51
CA GLU A 102 -6.93 -7.25 6.36
C GLU A 102 -6.78 -6.10 5.37
N VAL A 103 -7.89 -5.79 4.71
CA VAL A 103 -8.01 -4.71 3.74
C VAL A 103 -9.02 -3.71 4.27
N GLN A 104 -8.57 -2.47 4.42
CA GLN A 104 -9.45 -1.31 4.50
C GLN A 104 -9.76 -0.82 3.09
N ARG A 105 -11.00 -0.38 2.89
CA ARG A 105 -11.42 0.49 1.79
C ARG A 105 -11.99 1.77 2.38
N MET A 106 -11.47 2.92 1.97
CA MET A 106 -12.01 4.23 2.31
C MET A 106 -12.41 4.97 1.03
N PHE A 107 -13.69 5.33 0.94
CA PHE A 107 -14.19 6.20 -0.12
C PHE A 107 -14.28 7.63 0.42
N SER A 108 -13.52 8.54 -0.20
CA SER A 108 -13.44 9.93 0.28
C SER A 108 -14.59 10.84 -0.18
N GLY A 109 -15.35 10.44 -1.20
CA GLY A 109 -16.44 11.24 -1.75
C GLY A 109 -16.05 12.69 -2.00
N ASN A 110 -16.85 13.62 -1.46
CA ASN A 110 -16.57 15.06 -1.54
C ASN A 110 -15.49 15.54 -0.57
N TYR A 111 -15.32 14.87 0.57
CA TYR A 111 -14.33 15.20 1.59
C TYR A 111 -14.31 14.14 2.69
N ILE A 112 -13.12 13.64 3.04
CA ILE A 112 -12.88 12.94 4.30
C ILE A 112 -11.54 13.40 4.84
N ALA A 113 -11.42 13.62 6.15
CA ALA A 113 -10.11 13.67 6.78
C ALA A 113 -9.91 12.40 7.61
N HIS A 114 -8.68 11.92 7.66
CA HIS A 114 -8.34 10.70 8.38
C HIS A 114 -6.90 10.71 8.90
N GLN A 115 -6.62 9.80 9.83
CA GLN A 115 -5.28 9.51 10.34
C GLN A 115 -5.03 8.01 10.34
N GLU A 116 -3.78 7.64 10.13
CA GLU A 116 -3.29 6.26 10.04
C GLU A 116 -2.03 6.12 10.90
N LEU A 117 -2.16 5.45 12.04
CA LEU A 117 -1.13 5.42 13.09
C LEU A 117 -0.66 3.99 13.36
N ASN A 118 0.66 3.77 13.33
CA ASN A 118 1.26 2.61 13.96
C ASN A 118 1.37 2.88 15.46
N LEU A 119 0.38 2.41 16.22
CA LEU A 119 0.35 2.53 17.68
C LEU A 119 1.13 1.41 18.38
N SER A 120 1.77 0.51 17.66
CA SER A 120 2.53 -0.60 18.26
C SER A 120 3.97 -0.18 18.61
N ASN A 121 4.69 -1.09 19.28
CA ASN A 121 6.13 -0.96 19.53
C ASN A 121 6.98 -1.61 18.41
N GLU A 122 6.34 -2.16 17.38
CA GLU A 122 6.98 -2.85 16.26
C GLU A 122 6.76 -2.06 14.96
N PHE A 123 7.50 -2.39 13.91
CA PHE A 123 7.23 -1.82 12.58
C PHE A 123 5.93 -2.38 12.01
N THR A 124 5.20 -1.53 11.29
CA THR A 124 4.02 -1.93 10.51
C THR A 124 4.31 -1.75 9.04
N ARG A 125 3.92 -2.72 8.20
CA ARG A 125 4.07 -2.65 6.75
C ARG A 125 2.73 -2.77 6.06
N VAL A 126 2.46 -1.81 5.19
CA VAL A 126 1.19 -1.70 4.46
C VAL A 126 1.44 -1.47 2.97
N ILE A 127 0.47 -1.85 2.15
CA ILE A 127 0.34 -1.37 0.77
C ILE A 127 -0.84 -0.41 0.73
N GLN A 128 -0.64 0.77 0.15
CA GLN A 128 -1.72 1.67 -0.21
C GLN A 128 -1.89 1.73 -1.72
N ILE A 129 -3.14 1.61 -2.15
CA ILE A 129 -3.55 1.69 -3.56
C ILE A 129 -4.65 2.72 -3.67
N TRP A 130 -4.43 3.76 -4.46
CA TRP A 130 -5.39 4.84 -4.62
C TRP A 130 -5.94 4.84 -6.04
N PHE A 131 -7.26 4.81 -6.15
CA PHE A 131 -7.97 4.99 -7.40
C PHE A 131 -8.68 6.34 -7.40
N ALA A 132 -8.73 6.97 -8.57
CA ALA A 132 -9.68 8.05 -8.81
C ALA A 132 -11.11 7.49 -8.74
N ALA A 133 -11.97 8.13 -7.94
CA ALA A 133 -13.39 7.82 -7.91
C ALA A 133 -14.04 8.12 -9.27
N ASP A 134 -15.05 7.33 -9.67
CA ASP A 134 -15.85 7.68 -10.84
C ASP A 134 -16.63 8.99 -10.56
N PRO A 135 -16.56 10.00 -11.44
CA PRO A 135 -17.39 11.20 -11.35
C PRO A 135 -18.90 10.91 -11.17
N ALA A 136 -19.41 9.77 -11.65
CA ALA A 136 -20.78 9.34 -11.42
C ALA A 136 -21.13 9.17 -9.94
N HIS A 137 -20.15 8.93 -9.08
CA HIS A 137 -20.31 8.73 -7.63
C HIS A 137 -20.00 9.98 -6.79
N GLN A 138 -19.93 11.18 -7.40
CA GLN A 138 -19.66 12.44 -6.67
C GLN A 138 -20.65 12.76 -5.54
N GLN A 139 -21.87 12.21 -5.59
CA GLN A 139 -22.90 12.44 -4.57
C GLN A 139 -22.93 11.33 -3.49
N VAL A 140 -22.14 10.27 -3.64
CA VAL A 140 -22.03 9.21 -2.64
C VAL A 140 -21.30 9.77 -1.41
N GLN A 141 -21.85 9.51 -0.23
CA GLN A 141 -21.25 9.98 1.02
C GLN A 141 -19.93 9.26 1.29
N PRO A 142 -18.93 9.95 1.86
CA PRO A 142 -17.69 9.32 2.29
C PRO A 142 -17.99 8.21 3.30
N HIS A 143 -17.28 7.10 3.22
CA HIS A 143 -17.46 5.97 4.12
C HIS A 143 -16.23 5.07 4.15
N TYR A 144 -16.26 4.15 5.11
CA TYR A 144 -15.20 3.24 5.47
C TYR A 144 -15.74 1.81 5.53
N GLU A 145 -14.97 0.87 4.98
CA GLU A 145 -15.21 -0.58 5.06
C GLU A 145 -13.90 -1.28 5.40
N GLN A 146 -13.98 -2.36 6.18
CA GLN A 146 -12.83 -3.22 6.52
C GLN A 146 -13.24 -4.67 6.38
N ILE A 147 -12.36 -5.48 5.81
CA ILE A 147 -12.60 -6.91 5.64
C ILE A 147 -11.29 -7.68 5.70
N ALA A 148 -11.29 -8.78 6.44
CA ALA A 148 -10.18 -9.72 6.43
C ALA A 148 -10.16 -10.49 5.11
N LEU A 149 -8.99 -10.66 4.47
CA LEU A 149 -8.86 -11.45 3.25
C LEU A 149 -9.47 -12.85 3.44
N LYS A 150 -9.19 -13.51 4.56
CA LYS A 150 -9.74 -14.84 4.86
C LYS A 150 -11.27 -14.92 4.89
N ALA A 151 -11.97 -13.81 5.09
CA ALA A 151 -13.43 -13.74 5.09
C ALA A 151 -14.02 -13.48 3.68
N MET A 152 -13.18 -13.07 2.72
CA MET A 152 -13.62 -12.89 1.33
C MET A 152 -13.86 -14.25 0.66
N PRO A 153 -14.78 -14.32 -0.32
CA PRO A 153 -14.96 -15.50 -1.15
C PRO A 153 -13.64 -15.97 -1.76
N LEU A 154 -13.32 -17.24 -1.55
CA LEU A 154 -12.15 -17.88 -2.12
C LEU A 154 -12.49 -18.50 -3.47
N ARG A 155 -11.72 -18.17 -4.49
CA ARG A 155 -11.73 -18.86 -5.79
C ARG A 155 -10.39 -19.56 -5.99
N GLN A 156 -10.45 -20.83 -6.40
CA GLN A 156 -9.26 -21.59 -6.76
C GLN A 156 -9.02 -21.46 -8.28
N VAL A 157 -7.81 -21.05 -8.69
CA VAL A 157 -7.39 -20.98 -10.09
C VAL A 157 -6.07 -21.72 -10.21
N GLY A 158 -6.08 -22.89 -10.85
CA GLY A 158 -4.94 -23.82 -10.74
C GLY A 158 -4.57 -24.06 -9.27
N SER A 159 -3.31 -23.83 -8.91
CA SER A 159 -2.83 -23.92 -7.53
C SER A 159 -3.03 -22.64 -6.70
N ALA A 160 -3.50 -21.53 -7.29
CA ALA A 160 -3.65 -20.27 -6.57
C ALA A 160 -4.98 -20.14 -5.82
N ALA A 161 -4.89 -19.63 -4.59
CA ALA A 161 -6.00 -19.09 -3.85
C ALA A 161 -6.18 -17.61 -4.23
N VAL A 162 -7.28 -17.28 -4.91
CA VAL A 162 -7.59 -15.95 -5.42
C VAL A 162 -8.76 -15.36 -4.65
N ARG A 163 -8.61 -14.11 -4.20
CA ARG A 163 -9.65 -13.33 -3.53
C ARG A 163 -9.83 -12.00 -4.22
N GLU A 164 -11.06 -11.66 -4.56
CA GLU A 164 -11.40 -10.45 -5.29
C GLU A 164 -11.79 -9.33 -4.32
N ILE A 165 -11.00 -8.25 -4.31
CA ILE A 165 -11.23 -7.04 -3.52
C ILE A 165 -12.15 -6.08 -4.30
N ILE A 166 -11.80 -5.86 -5.57
CA ILE A 166 -12.60 -5.10 -6.55
C ILE A 166 -12.87 -6.01 -7.74
N GLY A 167 -14.13 -6.09 -8.16
CA GLY A 167 -14.58 -6.77 -9.37
C GLY A 167 -16.01 -7.31 -9.22
N PRO A 168 -16.51 -8.11 -10.18
CA PRO A 168 -17.90 -8.57 -10.20
C PRO A 168 -18.32 -9.36 -8.94
N ASN A 169 -17.38 -10.05 -8.29
CA ASN A 169 -17.59 -10.74 -7.01
C ASN A 169 -16.76 -10.11 -5.90
N GLY A 170 -16.36 -8.84 -6.07
CA GLY A 170 -15.54 -8.11 -5.12
C GLY A 170 -16.24 -7.98 -3.77
N ALA A 171 -15.48 -8.16 -2.70
CA ALA A 171 -16.02 -8.13 -1.34
C ALA A 171 -16.32 -6.71 -0.82
N THR A 172 -16.09 -5.67 -1.64
CA THR A 172 -16.28 -4.26 -1.28
C THR A 172 -17.11 -3.51 -2.34
N THR A 173 -17.86 -2.50 -1.91
CA THR A 173 -18.78 -1.75 -2.79
C THR A 173 -18.04 -0.69 -3.61
N SER A 174 -17.12 -1.07 -4.50
CA SER A 174 -16.25 -0.11 -5.18
C SER A 174 -16.98 0.97 -6.00
N HIS A 175 -16.48 2.20 -5.93
CA HIS A 175 -16.96 3.38 -6.67
C HIS A 175 -15.98 3.86 -7.75
N VAL A 176 -15.01 3.03 -8.10
CA VAL A 176 -14.11 3.27 -9.23
C VAL A 176 -14.82 2.91 -10.54
N ARG A 177 -14.46 3.59 -11.64
CA ARG A 177 -15.13 3.39 -12.93
C ARG A 177 -14.96 1.96 -13.46
N GLN A 178 -13.71 1.54 -13.59
CA GLN A 178 -13.30 0.23 -14.11
C GLN A 178 -11.96 -0.15 -13.46
N ALA A 179 -11.98 -1.13 -12.57
CA ALA A 179 -10.78 -1.75 -12.03
C ALA A 179 -11.10 -3.17 -11.56
N ARG A 180 -10.07 -4.01 -11.54
CA ARG A 180 -10.07 -5.29 -10.85
C ARG A 180 -8.87 -5.32 -9.91
N LEU A 181 -9.10 -5.73 -8.67
CA LEU A 181 -8.04 -5.85 -7.67
C LEU A 181 -8.21 -7.19 -6.97
N THR A 182 -7.20 -8.04 -7.10
CA THR A 182 -7.21 -9.39 -6.54
C THR A 182 -5.98 -9.62 -5.68
N SER A 183 -6.17 -10.35 -4.59
CA SER A 183 -5.08 -10.94 -3.81
C SER A 183 -4.91 -12.39 -4.24
N ILE A 184 -3.66 -12.78 -4.52
CA ILE A 184 -3.31 -14.10 -5.05
C ILE A 184 -2.24 -14.71 -4.16
N GLU A 185 -2.56 -15.87 -3.58
CA GLU A 185 -1.61 -16.69 -2.84
C GLU A 185 -1.32 -17.95 -3.67
N LEU A 186 -0.05 -18.17 -4.02
CA LEU A 186 0.40 -19.32 -4.79
C LEU A 186 1.43 -20.12 -3.95
N PRO A 187 1.20 -21.42 -3.69
CA PRO A 187 2.17 -22.24 -2.97
C PRO A 187 3.46 -22.43 -3.79
N ALA A 188 4.54 -22.81 -3.10
CA ALA A 188 5.80 -23.18 -3.75
C ALA A 188 5.56 -24.26 -4.81
N HIS A 189 6.20 -24.12 -5.98
CA HIS A 189 6.01 -24.98 -7.15
C HIS A 189 4.57 -25.03 -7.71
N GLY A 190 3.66 -24.20 -7.20
CA GLY A 190 2.31 -24.06 -7.73
C GLY A 190 2.32 -23.41 -9.11
N ARG A 191 1.26 -23.65 -9.88
CA ARG A 191 1.00 -23.05 -11.20
C ARG A 191 -0.38 -22.41 -11.20
N THR A 192 -0.48 -21.17 -11.67
CA THR A 192 -1.77 -20.51 -11.94
C THR A 192 -1.69 -19.68 -13.20
N THR A 193 -2.82 -19.54 -13.87
CA THR A 193 -3.06 -18.54 -14.90
C THR A 193 -3.60 -17.26 -14.27
N LEU A 194 -3.48 -16.13 -14.97
CA LEU A 194 -4.19 -14.91 -14.60
C LEU A 194 -5.10 -14.49 -15.75
N GLU A 195 -6.16 -13.79 -15.40
CA GLU A 195 -7.05 -13.19 -16.37
C GLU A 195 -6.36 -12.01 -17.04
N LEU A 196 -6.44 -11.95 -18.36
CA LEU A 196 -5.92 -10.82 -19.11
C LEU A 196 -6.74 -9.55 -18.89
N PRO A 197 -6.12 -8.36 -19.11
CA PRO A 197 -6.84 -7.11 -19.09
C PRO A 197 -7.89 -7.08 -20.20
N GLN A 198 -9.06 -6.53 -19.89
CA GLN A 198 -10.08 -6.23 -20.89
C GLN A 198 -9.72 -4.95 -21.68
N PRO A 199 -10.37 -4.66 -22.83
CA PRO A 199 -10.14 -3.41 -23.53
C PRO A 199 -10.29 -2.18 -22.61
N GLY A 200 -9.21 -1.39 -22.48
CA GLY A 200 -9.16 -0.22 -21.61
C GLY A 200 -8.61 -0.48 -20.19
N GLU A 201 -8.24 -1.73 -19.87
CA GLU A 201 -7.53 -2.06 -18.62
C GLU A 201 -6.03 -2.21 -18.85
N ASP A 202 -5.26 -1.87 -17.82
CA ASP A 202 -3.85 -2.25 -17.68
C ASP A 202 -3.74 -3.45 -16.73
N LEU A 203 -2.80 -4.37 -16.98
CA LEU A 203 -2.47 -5.44 -16.03
C LEU A 203 -1.20 -5.08 -15.26
N PHE A 204 -1.34 -5.00 -13.93
CA PHE A 204 -0.24 -4.74 -13.01
C PHE A 204 -0.16 -5.84 -11.95
N LEU A 205 1.01 -6.44 -11.80
CA LEU A 205 1.28 -7.45 -10.79
C LEU A 205 2.29 -6.91 -9.80
N TYR A 206 1.88 -6.82 -8.54
CA TYR A 206 2.75 -6.41 -7.45
C TYR A 206 3.10 -7.60 -6.56
N LEU A 207 4.31 -8.12 -6.70
CA LEU A 207 4.77 -9.28 -5.94
C LEU A 207 5.17 -8.84 -4.52
N VAL A 208 4.28 -9.11 -3.56
CA VAL A 208 4.46 -8.70 -2.16
C VAL A 208 5.52 -9.54 -1.43
N LYS A 209 5.53 -10.85 -1.68
CA LYS A 209 6.43 -11.81 -1.04
C LYS A 209 6.61 -13.04 -1.92
N GLY A 210 7.82 -13.60 -1.89
CA GLY A 210 8.17 -14.80 -2.64
C GLY A 210 8.84 -14.47 -3.96
N GLN A 211 9.13 -15.49 -4.75
CA GLN A 211 9.81 -15.37 -6.03
C GLN A 211 9.13 -16.28 -7.04
N GLY A 212 9.22 -15.88 -8.31
CA GLY A 212 8.69 -16.68 -9.38
C GLY A 212 9.15 -16.33 -10.77
N SER A 213 8.42 -16.88 -11.73
CA SER A 213 8.50 -16.47 -13.13
C SER A 213 7.09 -16.23 -13.66
N ILE A 214 7.00 -15.45 -14.73
CA ILE A 214 5.78 -15.24 -15.51
C ILE A 214 6.07 -15.78 -16.91
N GLU A 215 5.19 -16.64 -17.42
CA GLU A 215 5.25 -17.13 -18.80
C GLU A 215 4.12 -16.53 -19.64
N HIS A 216 4.47 -15.97 -20.80
CA HIS A 216 3.54 -15.39 -21.77
C HIS A 216 4.08 -15.60 -23.19
N ASN A 217 3.26 -16.14 -24.09
CA ASN A 217 3.64 -16.44 -25.49
C ASN A 217 4.94 -17.26 -25.64
N GLY A 218 5.19 -18.21 -24.71
CA GLY A 218 6.40 -19.04 -24.69
C GLY A 218 7.68 -18.30 -24.28
N ARG A 219 7.57 -17.02 -23.87
CA ARG A 219 8.65 -16.24 -23.26
C ARG A 219 8.50 -16.27 -21.74
N GLN A 220 9.58 -16.58 -21.05
CA GLN A 220 9.64 -16.57 -19.59
C GLN A 220 10.34 -15.30 -19.12
N SER A 221 9.69 -14.54 -18.24
CA SER A 221 10.31 -13.43 -17.52
C SER A 221 10.52 -13.85 -16.06
N PRO A 222 11.75 -13.77 -15.51
CA PRO A 222 11.93 -13.97 -14.08
C PRO A 222 11.21 -12.85 -13.33
N SER A 223 10.41 -13.19 -12.33
CA SER A 223 9.85 -12.25 -11.36
C SER A 223 10.51 -12.52 -10.01
N THR A 224 11.77 -12.09 -9.90
CA THR A 224 12.45 -12.07 -8.60
C THR A 224 12.06 -10.80 -7.87
N TYR A 225 11.18 -10.92 -6.88
CA TYR A 225 11.17 -9.97 -5.76
C TYR A 225 11.91 -10.61 -4.61
N THR A 226 13.09 -10.09 -4.31
CA THR A 226 13.58 -10.18 -2.94
C THR A 226 12.83 -9.08 -2.20
N MET A 227 12.01 -9.45 -1.20
CA MET A 227 11.63 -8.51 -0.14
C MET A 227 12.97 -7.97 0.36
N TRP A 228 13.32 -6.75 -0.07
CA TRP A 228 14.60 -6.13 0.27
C TRP A 228 14.80 -6.36 1.77
N PRO A 229 15.96 -6.84 2.25
CA PRO A 229 16.22 -6.74 3.68
C PRO A 229 16.15 -5.24 3.95
N TRP A 230 15.01 -4.81 4.51
CA TRP A 230 14.71 -3.40 4.69
C TRP A 230 15.94 -2.79 5.36
N PRO A 231 16.48 -1.67 4.84
CA PRO A 231 17.63 -1.07 5.50
C PRO A 231 17.28 -0.92 6.98
N PRO A 232 18.23 -1.19 7.90
CA PRO A 232 17.97 -1.05 9.31
C PRO A 232 17.36 0.33 9.56
N PRO A 233 16.41 0.45 10.51
CA PRO A 233 15.73 1.70 10.76
C PRO A 233 16.72 2.85 10.84
N ILE A 234 16.41 3.96 10.17
CA ILE A 234 17.22 5.16 10.35
C ILE A 234 17.06 5.53 11.84
N PRO A 235 18.15 5.55 12.62
CA PRO A 235 18.05 5.91 14.03
C PRO A 235 17.40 7.29 14.14
N PRO A 236 16.57 7.53 15.18
CA PRO A 236 15.97 8.84 15.36
C PRO A 236 17.07 9.91 15.39
N PRO A 237 16.81 11.12 14.87
CA PRO A 237 17.77 12.21 15.03
C PRO A 237 18.08 12.36 16.53
N PRO A 238 19.33 12.70 16.90
CA PRO A 238 19.68 12.93 18.29
C PRO A 238 18.67 13.90 18.90
N SER A 239 18.15 13.56 20.08
CA SER A 239 17.16 14.37 20.79
C SER A 239 17.64 15.82 20.81
N TYR A 240 16.85 16.72 20.22
CA TYR A 240 17.12 18.15 20.31
C TYR A 240 16.91 18.57 21.77
N THR A 241 17.98 18.53 22.57
CA THR A 241 18.02 19.23 23.86
C THR A 241 17.90 20.71 23.55
N ARG A 242 16.70 21.25 23.77
CA ARG A 242 16.47 22.70 23.74
C ARG A 242 17.55 23.36 24.60
N PRO A 243 18.33 24.33 24.09
CA PRO A 243 19.29 25.05 24.92
C PRO A 243 18.56 25.59 26.14
N HIS A 244 19.11 25.39 27.34
CA HIS A 244 18.59 26.06 28.52
C HIS A 244 18.50 27.56 28.24
N PRO A 245 17.38 28.23 28.54
CA PRO A 245 17.33 29.67 28.43
C PRO A 245 18.47 30.26 29.27
N PRO A 246 19.16 31.30 28.79
CA PRO A 246 20.20 31.94 29.58
C PRO A 246 19.60 32.36 30.92
N SER A 247 20.32 32.05 32.01
CA SER A 247 19.95 32.46 33.35
C SER A 247 19.70 33.96 33.37
N SER A 248 18.53 34.36 33.90
CA SER A 248 18.14 35.75 34.10
C SER A 248 19.30 36.52 34.77
N PRO A 249 19.69 37.71 34.28
CA PRO A 249 20.68 38.50 34.98
C PRO A 249 20.13 38.90 36.36
N SER A 250 20.94 38.69 37.40
CA SER A 250 20.65 39.13 38.75
C SER A 250 20.32 40.62 38.76
N PRO A 251 19.30 41.08 39.52
CA PRO A 251 18.94 42.49 39.55
C PRO A 251 20.11 43.30 40.12
N SER A 252 20.59 44.25 39.33
CA SER A 252 21.58 45.24 39.74
C SER A 252 20.97 46.12 40.84
N THR A 253 21.61 46.13 42.01
CA THR A 253 21.30 47.10 43.06
C THR A 253 21.80 48.47 42.63
N CYS A 254 20.89 49.36 42.25
CA CYS A 254 21.15 50.80 42.22
C CYS A 254 21.50 51.27 43.65
N ARG A 255 22.72 51.77 43.84
CA ARG A 255 23.04 52.62 44.99
C ARG A 255 22.68 54.07 44.64
N PRO A 256 21.96 54.81 45.51
CA PRO A 256 21.78 56.23 45.34
C PRO A 256 23.04 56.99 45.79
N SER A 257 23.39 57.98 44.96
CA SER A 257 24.29 59.15 45.12
C SER A 257 25.41 59.07 46.16
#